data_AF-A0A957J2E6-F1
#
_entry.id   AF-A0A957J2E6-F1
#
_cell.length_a   1.000
_cell.length_b   1.000
_cell.length_c   1.000
_cell.angle_alpha   90.00
_cell.angle_beta   90.00
_cell.angle_gamma   90.00
#
_symmetry.space_group_name_H-M   'P 1'
#
loop_
_entity.id
_entity.type
_entity.pdbx_description
1 polymer ?
#
loop_
_entity_poly.entity_id
_entity_poly.type
_entity_poly.pdbx_seq_one_letter_code
_entity_poly.pdbx_strand_id
1 'polypeptide(L)'
;GWEGGKATSGSTPASPVIGDIAGDGRPEILITTMDKKLHAWHADGTPVAGFPMTPVDQAGSSWTYDVGRSLVLGDYDGDGKQEIFLATAWSVSIVDGNGQMLTSVNNGGDGKPIYYAFNTLRNNPAIGDLDNDGKLELVAMNYAIHVWELPDSRPDTDWPMFKRDAARTSTVEEAAIALTTEEITVMQELGASGPIPYRVIIKNTGPGIMSWSATPNDTRITAVPSSGTASRNNPGSTMININTTGLPLGTTYLGDVSFAATVDGQPISNSPTEVPVNVIVVEELYKAFLPLVVE
;
A
#
# COMPACT_ATOMS: atom_id res chain seq x y z
N GLY A 1 -5.97 20.05 17.91
CA GLY A 1 -7.35 20.37 17.49
C GLY A 1 -8.44 19.51 18.13
N TRP A 2 -8.14 18.46 18.90
CA TRP A 2 -9.18 17.54 19.39
C TRP A 2 -10.10 18.06 20.49
N GLU A 3 -9.67 19.00 21.35
CA GLU A 3 -10.50 19.67 22.38
C GLU A 3 -11.52 18.77 23.13
N GLY A 4 -11.12 17.55 23.51
CA GLY A 4 -12.00 16.61 24.23
C GLY A 4 -12.93 15.76 23.35
N GLY A 5 -12.82 15.86 22.02
CA GLY A 5 -13.50 15.06 21.02
C GLY A 5 -14.10 15.91 19.90
N LYS A 6 -14.43 15.27 18.77
CA LYS A 6 -15.19 15.90 17.68
C LYS A 6 -16.64 15.42 17.74
N ALA A 7 -17.54 16.33 18.09
CA ALA A 7 -18.97 16.03 18.11
C ALA A 7 -19.49 15.89 16.68
N THR A 8 -20.23 14.81 16.43
CA THR A 8 -21.06 14.63 15.23
C THR A 8 -22.52 14.71 15.65
N SER A 9 -23.41 15.07 14.70
CA SER A 9 -24.82 15.31 15.01
C SER A 9 -25.70 14.05 14.94
N GLY A 10 -25.08 12.88 14.82
CA GLY A 10 -25.76 11.59 14.71
C GLY A 10 -24.96 10.44 15.32
N SER A 11 -25.60 9.28 15.48
CA SER A 11 -24.93 8.05 15.87
C SER A 11 -23.81 7.68 14.89
N THR A 12 -22.72 7.13 15.41
CA THR A 12 -21.55 6.63 14.67
C THR A 12 -21.56 5.09 14.69
N PRO A 13 -22.42 4.43 13.89
CA PRO A 13 -22.46 2.97 13.85
C PRO A 13 -21.26 2.36 13.12
N ALA A 14 -20.51 3.18 12.37
CA ALA A 14 -19.40 2.74 11.56
C ALA A 14 -18.09 2.65 12.35
N SER A 15 -17.24 1.68 12.01
CA SER A 15 -15.85 1.69 12.47
C SER A 15 -15.09 2.81 11.75
N PRO A 16 -14.21 3.54 12.45
CA PRO A 16 -13.34 4.50 11.79
C PRO A 16 -12.41 3.80 10.81
N VAL A 17 -12.07 4.51 9.75
CA VAL A 17 -11.06 4.13 8.77
C VAL A 17 -9.92 5.13 8.86
N ILE A 18 -8.70 4.65 8.67
CA ILE A 18 -7.48 5.44 8.79
C ILE A 18 -6.68 5.27 7.50
N GLY A 19 -6.33 6.35 6.81
CA GLY A 19 -5.52 6.28 5.60
C GLY A 19 -5.22 7.67 5.03
N ASP A 20 -4.21 7.76 4.18
CA ASP A 20 -3.72 9.01 3.59
C ASP A 20 -4.60 9.43 2.40
N ILE A 21 -5.70 10.11 2.69
CA ILE A 21 -6.59 10.65 1.64
C ILE A 21 -6.12 12.02 1.15
N ALA A 22 -5.30 12.73 1.94
CA ALA A 22 -4.74 14.02 1.56
C ALA A 22 -3.57 13.88 0.55
N GLY A 23 -2.94 12.69 0.51
CA GLY A 23 -1.75 12.41 -0.29
C GLY A 23 -0.50 13.11 0.25
N ASP A 24 -0.43 13.34 1.56
CA ASP A 24 0.65 14.07 2.23
C ASP A 24 1.56 13.17 3.08
N GLY A 25 1.42 11.85 2.94
CA GLY A 25 2.18 10.85 3.66
C GLY A 25 1.69 10.61 5.09
N ARG A 26 0.65 11.31 5.54
CA ARG A 26 0.11 11.19 6.91
C ARG A 26 -1.35 10.73 6.84
N PRO A 27 -1.74 9.73 7.64
CA PRO A 27 -3.11 9.25 7.58
C PRO A 27 -4.11 10.18 8.26
N GLU A 28 -5.27 10.32 7.64
CA GLU A 28 -6.48 10.92 8.18
C GLU A 28 -7.35 9.90 8.91
N ILE A 29 -8.28 10.39 9.74
CA ILE A 29 -9.33 9.59 10.38
C ILE A 29 -10.66 9.89 9.70
N LEU A 30 -11.31 8.86 9.16
CA LEU A 30 -12.58 8.96 8.46
C LEU A 30 -13.69 8.23 9.21
N ILE A 31 -14.88 8.84 9.28
CA ILE A 31 -16.09 8.19 9.80
C ILE A 31 -17.33 8.59 8.99
N THR A 32 -18.26 7.65 8.83
CA THR A 32 -19.63 7.95 8.41
C THR A 32 -20.53 8.05 9.63
N THR A 33 -21.44 9.02 9.60
CA THR A 33 -22.36 9.29 10.70
C THR A 33 -23.81 9.32 10.22
N MET A 34 -24.73 8.99 11.13
CA MET A 34 -26.17 8.97 10.86
C MET A 34 -26.78 10.36 10.61
N ASP A 35 -25.98 11.42 10.71
CA ASP A 35 -26.32 12.76 10.20
C ASP A 35 -26.09 12.91 8.68
N LYS A 36 -25.85 11.78 7.99
CA LYS A 36 -25.64 11.67 6.54
C LYS A 36 -24.35 12.31 6.06
N LYS A 37 -23.34 12.38 6.92
CA LYS A 37 -22.05 12.97 6.56
C LYS A 37 -20.94 11.94 6.61
N LEU A 38 -20.01 12.13 5.70
CA LEU A 38 -18.66 11.60 5.77
C LEU A 38 -17.78 12.70 6.36
N HIS A 39 -17.15 12.40 7.48
CA HIS A 39 -16.21 13.30 8.15
C HIS A 39 -14.80 12.77 7.96
N ALA A 40 -13.84 13.69 7.84
CA ALA A 40 -12.42 13.39 7.83
C ALA A 40 -11.67 14.44 8.66
N TRP A 41 -10.70 13.97 9.45
CA TRP A 41 -9.80 14.83 10.22
C TRP A 41 -8.36 14.38 10.04
N HIS A 42 -7.45 15.34 10.00
CA HIS A 42 -6.02 15.07 10.18
C HIS A 42 -5.76 14.52 11.58
N ALA A 43 -4.59 13.88 11.77
CA ALA A 43 -4.19 13.31 13.06
C ALA A 43 -4.19 14.34 14.22
N ASP A 44 -4.01 15.63 13.93
CA ASP A 44 -4.05 16.71 14.92
C ASP A 44 -5.48 17.16 15.31
N GLY A 45 -6.50 16.61 14.63
CA GLY A 45 -7.92 16.91 14.84
C GLY A 45 -8.41 18.14 14.10
N THR A 46 -7.66 18.70 13.17
CA THR A 46 -8.17 19.70 12.22
C THR A 46 -8.98 19.00 11.11
N PRO A 47 -10.07 19.61 10.60
CA PRO A 47 -10.85 19.01 9.53
C PRO A 47 -10.06 19.01 8.21
N VAL A 48 -10.22 17.95 7.44
CA VAL A 48 -9.68 17.87 6.07
C VAL A 48 -10.50 18.80 5.17
N ALA A 49 -9.85 19.49 4.24
CA ALA A 49 -10.54 20.35 3.29
C ALA A 49 -11.58 19.56 2.48
N GLY A 50 -12.78 20.14 2.30
CA GLY A 50 -13.90 19.44 1.67
C GLY A 50 -14.74 18.58 2.61
N PHE A 51 -14.28 18.34 3.84
CA PHE A 51 -15.02 17.57 4.85
C PHE A 51 -15.52 18.44 6.02
N PRO A 52 -16.68 18.09 6.61
CA PRO A 52 -17.53 16.97 6.24
C PRO A 52 -18.37 17.25 4.99
N MET A 53 -18.65 16.19 4.23
CA MET A 53 -19.48 16.23 3.02
C MET A 53 -20.64 15.24 3.10
N THR A 54 -21.68 15.43 2.29
CA THR A 54 -22.87 14.55 2.25
C THR A 54 -22.82 13.64 1.03
N PRO A 55 -22.54 12.33 1.23
CA PRO A 55 -22.51 11.41 0.10
C PRO A 55 -23.92 11.14 -0.38
N VAL A 56 -24.00 10.88 -1.69
CA VAL A 56 -25.23 10.62 -2.41
C VAL A 56 -25.08 9.36 -3.26
N ASP A 57 -26.20 8.71 -3.54
CA ASP A 57 -26.29 7.60 -4.48
C ASP A 57 -26.18 8.07 -5.94
N GLN A 58 -26.28 7.13 -6.88
CA GLN A 58 -26.20 7.39 -8.31
C GLN A 58 -27.25 8.40 -8.84
N ALA A 59 -28.33 8.64 -8.08
CA ALA A 59 -29.41 9.55 -8.42
C ALA A 59 -29.33 10.90 -7.67
N GLY A 60 -28.26 11.13 -6.90
CA GLY A 60 -28.07 12.36 -6.12
C GLY A 60 -28.86 12.36 -4.81
N SER A 61 -29.32 11.21 -4.33
CA SER A 61 -30.11 11.09 -3.10
C SER A 61 -29.27 10.71 -1.89
N SER A 62 -29.60 11.29 -0.73
CA SER A 62 -28.95 10.97 0.56
C SER A 62 -29.98 10.46 1.58
N TRP A 63 -30.12 9.14 1.64
CA TRP A 63 -31.04 8.45 2.55
C TRP A 63 -30.34 8.06 3.86
N THR A 64 -31.05 8.25 4.99
CA THR A 64 -30.49 8.16 6.35
C THR A 64 -30.04 6.75 6.75
N TYR A 65 -30.56 5.71 6.12
CA TYR A 65 -30.24 4.30 6.42
C TYR A 65 -29.21 3.68 5.48
N ASP A 66 -28.79 4.44 4.47
CA ASP A 66 -28.12 3.93 3.28
C ASP A 66 -26.67 4.38 3.15
N VAL A 67 -26.18 5.17 4.10
CA VAL A 67 -24.75 5.52 4.17
C VAL A 67 -24.00 4.33 4.78
N GLY A 68 -23.07 3.76 4.03
CA GLY A 68 -22.31 2.56 4.35
C GLY A 68 -21.80 2.54 5.80
N ARG A 69 -21.91 1.36 6.43
CA ARG A 69 -21.50 1.13 7.82
C ARG A 69 -19.98 0.97 7.96
N SER A 70 -19.23 0.89 6.86
CA SER A 70 -17.76 1.07 6.86
C SER A 70 -17.30 1.51 5.49
N LEU A 71 -16.16 2.20 5.51
CA LEU A 71 -15.48 2.74 4.36
C LEU A 71 -14.38 1.78 3.90
N VAL A 72 -14.01 1.90 2.64
CA VAL A 72 -12.83 1.27 2.04
C VAL A 72 -12.00 2.35 1.37
N LEU A 73 -10.68 2.19 1.38
CA LEU A 73 -9.74 3.11 0.73
C LEU A 73 -8.92 2.38 -0.32
N GLY A 74 -8.77 3.00 -1.50
CA GLY A 74 -7.90 2.52 -2.58
C GLY A 74 -7.66 3.56 -3.66
N ASP A 75 -6.56 3.42 -4.40
CA ASP A 75 -6.20 4.27 -5.54
C ASP A 75 -7.09 3.93 -6.74
N TYR A 76 -8.21 4.65 -6.88
CA TYR A 76 -9.26 4.39 -7.85
C TYR A 76 -8.89 4.90 -9.25
N ASP A 77 -8.20 6.03 -9.34
CA ASP A 77 -7.88 6.71 -10.59
C ASP A 77 -6.39 6.65 -10.99
N GLY A 78 -5.57 5.99 -10.19
CA GLY A 78 -4.17 5.69 -10.48
C GLY A 78 -3.23 6.86 -10.25
N ASP A 79 -3.68 7.93 -9.58
CA ASP A 79 -2.88 9.12 -9.29
C ASP A 79 -1.93 8.92 -8.08
N GLY A 80 -2.08 7.81 -7.36
CA GLY A 80 -1.28 7.46 -6.19
C GLY A 80 -1.85 7.97 -4.86
N LYS A 81 -3.02 8.60 -4.86
CA LYS A 81 -3.79 8.96 -3.67
C LYS A 81 -4.88 7.93 -3.42
N GLN A 82 -5.50 7.99 -2.25
CA GLN A 82 -6.54 7.05 -1.86
C GLN A 82 -7.91 7.70 -1.97
N GLU A 83 -8.81 7.06 -2.74
CA GLU A 83 -10.21 7.41 -2.81
C GLU A 83 -11.03 6.62 -1.79
N ILE A 84 -12.19 7.16 -1.46
CA ILE A 84 -13.07 6.67 -0.41
C ILE A 84 -14.26 5.98 -1.06
N PHE A 85 -14.40 4.69 -0.80
CA PHE A 85 -15.49 3.84 -1.27
C PHE A 85 -16.53 3.66 -0.17
N LEU A 86 -17.79 3.85 -0.53
CA LEU A 86 -18.92 3.71 0.39
C LEU A 86 -20.17 3.20 -0.33
N ALA A 87 -20.85 2.23 0.29
CA ALA A 87 -22.19 1.87 -0.15
C ALA A 87 -23.16 3.05 0.10
N THR A 88 -23.94 3.40 -0.91
CA THR A 88 -24.94 4.47 -0.94
C THR A 88 -26.21 3.91 -1.58
N ALA A 89 -27.06 3.31 -0.75
CA ALA A 89 -28.28 2.63 -1.19
C ALA A 89 -28.00 1.53 -2.23
N TRP A 90 -28.29 1.79 -3.51
CA TRP A 90 -28.19 0.84 -4.61
C TRP A 90 -26.89 0.95 -5.39
N SER A 91 -25.96 1.79 -4.95
CA SER A 91 -24.64 1.93 -5.58
C SER A 91 -23.52 1.87 -4.56
N VAL A 92 -22.30 1.64 -5.05
CA VAL A 92 -21.09 2.08 -4.36
C VAL A 92 -20.70 3.44 -4.94
N SER A 93 -20.65 4.45 -4.07
CA SER A 93 -20.11 5.77 -4.39
C SER A 93 -18.62 5.82 -4.08
N ILE A 94 -17.90 6.57 -4.90
CA ILE A 94 -16.47 6.88 -4.74
C ILE A 94 -16.31 8.40 -4.61
N VAL A 95 -15.50 8.82 -3.64
CA VAL A 95 -15.21 10.22 -3.30
C VAL A 95 -13.70 10.41 -3.18
N ASP A 96 -13.17 11.52 -3.70
CA ASP A 96 -11.74 11.86 -3.56
C ASP A 96 -11.39 12.49 -2.19
N GLY A 97 -10.09 12.69 -1.95
CA GLY A 97 -9.57 13.35 -0.75
C GLY A 97 -9.98 14.82 -0.56
N ASN A 98 -10.67 15.43 -1.53
CA ASN A 98 -11.21 16.79 -1.46
C ASN A 98 -12.73 16.82 -1.27
N GLY A 99 -13.38 15.65 -1.07
CA GLY A 99 -14.82 15.53 -0.88
C GLY A 99 -15.63 15.62 -2.19
N GLN A 100 -15.00 15.42 -3.35
CA GLN A 100 -15.68 15.41 -4.64
C GLN A 100 -16.14 14.00 -5.01
N MET A 101 -17.40 13.87 -5.42
CA MET A 101 -17.94 12.61 -5.96
C MET A 101 -17.29 12.28 -7.31
N LEU A 102 -16.68 11.09 -7.42
CA LEU A 102 -16.10 10.56 -8.66
C LEU A 102 -17.06 9.65 -9.43
N THR A 103 -18.09 9.18 -8.73
CA THR A 103 -19.21 8.42 -9.31
C THR A 103 -20.38 9.34 -9.66
N SER A 104 -21.27 8.88 -10.54
CA SER A 104 -22.40 9.69 -10.98
C SER A 104 -23.32 10.09 -9.85
N VAL A 105 -23.89 11.29 -9.95
CA VAL A 105 -24.97 11.78 -9.08
C VAL A 105 -26.23 12.13 -9.87
N ASN A 106 -26.27 11.78 -11.17
CA ASN A 106 -27.36 12.10 -12.09
C ASN A 106 -27.65 10.94 -13.06
N ASN A 107 -27.63 9.70 -12.55
CA ASN A 107 -27.89 8.46 -13.29
C ASN A 107 -27.10 8.38 -14.62
N GLY A 108 -25.84 8.79 -14.59
CA GLY A 108 -24.90 8.78 -15.73
C GLY A 108 -24.97 10.02 -16.62
N GLY A 109 -25.91 10.94 -16.37
CA GLY A 109 -26.05 12.19 -17.13
C GLY A 109 -24.88 13.17 -16.98
N ASP A 110 -24.00 12.92 -16.01
CA ASP A 110 -22.75 13.66 -15.77
C ASP A 110 -21.51 12.96 -16.35
N GLY A 111 -21.68 11.85 -17.08
CA GLY A 111 -20.60 11.11 -17.74
C GLY A 111 -19.70 10.34 -16.77
N LYS A 112 -20.05 10.24 -15.49
CA LYS A 112 -19.30 9.50 -14.47
C LYS A 112 -19.77 8.04 -14.38
N PRO A 113 -18.89 7.12 -13.93
CA PRO A 113 -19.25 5.72 -13.78
C PRO A 113 -20.29 5.48 -12.69
N ILE A 114 -20.96 4.33 -12.79
CA ILE A 114 -21.98 3.88 -11.85
C ILE A 114 -21.69 2.41 -11.47
N TYR A 115 -21.48 2.16 -10.18
CA TYR A 115 -21.36 0.80 -9.63
C TYR A 115 -22.69 0.40 -8.98
N TYR A 116 -23.67 0.09 -9.83
CA TYR A 116 -25.05 -0.13 -9.44
C TYR A 116 -25.34 -1.60 -9.12
N ALA A 117 -25.92 -1.85 -7.95
CA ALA A 117 -26.51 -3.12 -7.56
C ALA A 117 -28.04 -2.96 -7.45
N PHE A 118 -28.78 -3.84 -8.13
CA PHE A 118 -30.22 -3.94 -7.92
C PHE A 118 -30.52 -4.30 -6.45
N ASN A 119 -31.17 -3.40 -5.72
CA ASN A 119 -31.46 -3.42 -4.26
C ASN A 119 -30.33 -2.91 -3.35
N THR A 120 -30.70 -2.50 -2.13
CA THR A 120 -29.81 -1.91 -1.13
C THR A 120 -28.63 -2.81 -0.79
N LEU A 121 -27.42 -2.28 -0.98
CA LEU A 121 -26.18 -2.81 -0.46
C LEU A 121 -26.18 -2.61 1.06
N ARG A 122 -26.10 -3.71 1.83
CA ARG A 122 -26.15 -3.68 3.30
C ARG A 122 -24.82 -4.00 3.97
N ASN A 123 -23.80 -4.33 3.18
CA ASN A 123 -22.47 -4.70 3.64
C ASN A 123 -21.44 -3.60 3.33
N ASN A 124 -20.24 -3.80 3.85
CA ASN A 124 -19.07 -3.01 3.48
C ASN A 124 -18.50 -3.58 2.17
N PRO A 125 -18.19 -2.74 1.17
CA PRO A 125 -17.47 -3.20 0.00
C PRO A 125 -16.08 -3.73 0.38
N ALA A 126 -15.44 -4.41 -0.56
CA ALA A 126 -14.02 -4.74 -0.52
C ALA A 126 -13.43 -4.47 -1.91
N ILE A 127 -12.15 -4.13 -1.96
CA ILE A 127 -11.40 -3.98 -3.21
C ILE A 127 -10.13 -4.83 -3.17
N GLY A 128 -9.67 -5.27 -4.34
CA GLY A 128 -8.41 -6.00 -4.49
C GLY A 128 -8.23 -6.49 -5.91
N ASP A 129 -6.98 -6.73 -6.30
CA ASP A 129 -6.63 -7.36 -7.58
C ASP A 129 -6.90 -8.87 -7.49
N LEU A 130 -8.02 -9.31 -8.02
CA LEU A 130 -8.56 -10.68 -7.93
C LEU A 130 -8.13 -11.55 -9.10
N ASP A 131 -7.85 -10.96 -10.27
CA ASP A 131 -7.43 -11.69 -11.47
C ASP A 131 -5.97 -11.45 -11.88
N ASN A 132 -5.25 -10.65 -11.09
CA ASN A 132 -3.82 -10.37 -11.19
C ASN A 132 -3.46 -9.64 -12.51
N ASP A 133 -4.32 -8.73 -12.94
CA ASP A 133 -4.09 -7.86 -14.09
C ASP A 133 -3.45 -6.50 -13.71
N GLY A 134 -3.29 -6.24 -12.41
CA GLY A 134 -2.76 -4.99 -11.87
C GLY A 134 -3.79 -3.88 -11.69
N LYS A 135 -5.09 -4.20 -11.78
CA LYS A 135 -6.24 -3.35 -11.47
C LYS A 135 -6.97 -3.91 -10.25
N LEU A 136 -7.80 -3.07 -9.65
CA LEU A 136 -8.62 -3.42 -8.51
C LEU A 136 -10.01 -3.84 -8.98
N GLU A 137 -10.52 -4.91 -8.40
CA GLU A 137 -11.93 -5.26 -8.47
C GLU A 137 -12.65 -4.78 -7.22
N LEU A 138 -13.75 -4.07 -7.42
CA LEU A 138 -14.71 -3.74 -6.38
C LEU A 138 -15.71 -4.87 -6.19
N VAL A 139 -15.79 -5.38 -4.97
CA VAL A 139 -16.75 -6.38 -4.54
C VAL A 139 -17.76 -5.78 -3.57
N ALA A 140 -19.04 -5.90 -3.88
CA ALA A 140 -20.14 -5.57 -2.97
C ALA A 140 -21.19 -6.67 -2.99
N MET A 141 -22.07 -6.72 -2.00
CA MET A 141 -23.10 -7.76 -1.97
C MET A 141 -24.46 -7.29 -1.48
N ASN A 142 -25.49 -7.98 -1.96
CA ASN A 142 -26.82 -7.96 -1.39
C ASN A 142 -27.39 -9.38 -1.45
N TYR A 143 -28.43 -9.61 -2.24
CA TYR A 143 -28.89 -10.95 -2.60
C TYR A 143 -27.97 -11.65 -3.59
N ALA A 144 -26.99 -10.94 -4.17
CA ALA A 144 -25.93 -11.46 -5.01
C ALA A 144 -24.58 -10.85 -4.62
N ILE A 145 -23.50 -11.48 -5.07
CA ILE A 145 -22.16 -10.87 -5.09
C ILE A 145 -22.02 -10.14 -6.42
N HIS A 146 -21.60 -8.88 -6.35
CA HIS A 146 -21.30 -8.05 -7.49
C HIS A 146 -19.81 -7.80 -7.51
N VAL A 147 -19.21 -7.86 -8.70
CA VAL A 147 -17.79 -7.61 -8.94
C VAL A 147 -17.69 -6.65 -10.12
N TRP A 148 -16.97 -5.55 -9.94
CA TRP A 148 -16.69 -4.56 -11.00
C TRP A 148 -15.19 -4.33 -11.08
N GLU A 149 -14.64 -4.34 -12.27
CA GLU A 149 -13.27 -3.90 -12.53
C GLU A 149 -13.18 -2.36 -12.43
N LEU A 150 -12.10 -1.86 -11.83
CA LEU A 150 -11.80 -0.43 -11.72
C LEU A 150 -10.64 -0.11 -12.70
N PRO A 151 -10.92 0.27 -13.96
CA PRO A 151 -9.93 0.22 -15.04
C PRO A 151 -8.74 1.17 -14.85
N ASP A 152 -8.93 2.28 -14.13
CA ASP A 152 -7.88 3.28 -13.92
C ASP A 152 -7.10 3.06 -12.62
N SER A 153 -7.54 2.11 -11.79
CA SER A 153 -7.01 1.88 -10.45
C SER A 153 -5.60 1.28 -10.43
N ARG A 154 -5.01 1.27 -9.23
CA ARG A 154 -3.77 0.57 -8.90
C ARG A 154 -3.95 -0.27 -7.62
N PRO A 155 -3.20 -1.37 -7.46
CA PRO A 155 -3.37 -2.28 -6.32
C PRO A 155 -2.88 -1.70 -4.99
N ASP A 156 -2.47 -0.43 -4.94
CA ASP A 156 -2.01 0.20 -3.70
C ASP A 156 -3.20 0.70 -2.88
N THR A 157 -3.51 -0.04 -1.82
CA THR A 157 -4.68 0.19 -0.99
C THR A 157 -4.30 0.21 0.49
N ASP A 158 -4.64 1.28 1.19
CA ASP A 158 -4.41 1.39 2.63
C ASP A 158 -5.47 0.63 3.44
N TRP A 159 -6.71 0.58 2.94
CA TRP A 159 -7.85 0.00 3.65
C TRP A 159 -8.80 -0.76 2.72
N PRO A 160 -8.33 -1.83 2.04
CA PRO A 160 -9.09 -2.52 0.99
C PRO A 160 -10.38 -3.18 1.48
N MET A 161 -10.54 -3.40 2.79
CA MET A 161 -11.72 -4.05 3.35
C MET A 161 -12.00 -3.64 4.80
N PHE A 162 -13.16 -4.07 5.31
CA PHE A 162 -13.51 -3.87 6.72
C PHE A 162 -12.42 -4.41 7.64
N LYS A 163 -12.01 -3.57 8.62
CA LYS A 163 -10.92 -3.84 9.56
C LYS A 163 -9.53 -3.92 8.90
N ARG A 164 -9.33 -3.18 7.80
CA ARG A 164 -8.09 -3.02 7.02
C ARG A 164 -7.73 -4.23 6.17
N ASP A 165 -7.54 -5.39 6.78
CA ASP A 165 -7.01 -6.58 6.14
C ASP A 165 -7.79 -7.86 6.51
N ALA A 166 -7.43 -9.00 5.90
CA ALA A 166 -8.04 -10.29 6.17
C ALA A 166 -7.86 -10.77 7.63
N ALA A 167 -6.83 -10.28 8.34
CA ALA A 167 -6.58 -10.54 9.74
C ALA A 167 -7.36 -9.61 10.69
N ARG A 168 -8.05 -8.59 10.15
CA ARG A 168 -8.89 -7.61 10.86
C ARG A 168 -8.11 -6.80 11.89
N THR A 169 -6.88 -6.42 11.58
CA THR A 169 -5.94 -5.78 12.51
C THR A 169 -6.40 -4.40 13.00
N SER A 170 -7.10 -3.62 12.17
CA SER A 170 -7.58 -2.25 12.50
C SER A 170 -6.49 -1.25 12.92
N THR A 171 -5.23 -1.49 12.60
CA THR A 171 -4.12 -0.59 12.90
C THR A 171 -3.45 -0.15 11.62
N VAL A 172 -2.91 1.07 11.56
CA VAL A 172 -1.94 1.44 10.53
C VAL A 172 -0.56 1.11 11.10
N GLU A 173 0.20 0.27 10.40
CA GLU A 173 1.62 0.14 10.71
C GLU A 173 2.31 1.37 10.14
N GLU A 174 3.15 2.03 10.96
CA GLU A 174 3.97 3.13 10.46
C GLU A 174 4.85 2.65 9.30
N ALA A 175 5.21 3.56 8.39
CA ALA A 175 6.17 3.25 7.34
C ALA A 175 7.44 2.64 7.98
N ALA A 176 7.83 1.49 7.46
CA ALA A 176 9.06 0.82 7.86
C ALA A 176 9.69 0.13 6.66
N ILE A 177 11.01 0.18 6.58
CA ILE A 177 11.75 -0.55 5.57
C ILE A 177 11.81 -2.03 5.95
N ALA A 178 11.50 -2.89 4.98
CA ALA A 178 11.70 -4.34 5.07
C ALA A 178 12.50 -4.83 3.86
N LEU A 179 13.44 -5.73 4.12
CA LEU A 179 14.33 -6.33 3.11
C LEU A 179 14.03 -7.83 2.98
N THR A 180 14.26 -8.43 1.81
CA THR A 180 14.15 -9.90 1.65
C THR A 180 15.24 -10.69 2.35
N THR A 181 16.25 -10.02 2.90
CA THR A 181 17.34 -10.68 3.60
C THR A 181 17.86 -9.81 4.73
N GLU A 182 18.35 -10.47 5.78
CA GLU A 182 19.06 -9.86 6.90
C GLU A 182 20.59 -10.01 6.76
N GLU A 183 21.05 -10.91 5.87
CA GLU A 183 22.46 -11.14 5.56
C GLU A 183 22.61 -11.51 4.08
N ILE A 184 23.72 -11.10 3.44
CA ILE A 184 24.08 -11.57 2.11
C ILE A 184 25.26 -12.53 2.23
N THR A 185 25.01 -13.82 2.00
CA THR A 185 26.06 -14.83 1.91
C THR A 185 26.17 -15.34 0.46
N VAL A 186 27.35 -15.22 -0.13
CA VAL A 186 27.64 -15.78 -1.46
C VAL A 186 28.78 -16.78 -1.42
N MET A 187 28.76 -17.76 -2.32
CA MET A 187 29.77 -18.81 -2.43
C MET A 187 30.54 -18.71 -3.74
N GLN A 188 31.84 -18.97 -3.68
CA GLN A 188 32.73 -19.01 -4.84
C GLN A 188 33.79 -20.09 -4.71
N GLU A 189 34.13 -20.75 -5.82
CA GLU A 189 35.32 -21.59 -5.94
C GLU A 189 36.62 -20.76 -5.98
N LEU A 190 37.67 -21.26 -5.36
CA LEU A 190 38.99 -20.63 -5.28
C LEU A 190 39.53 -20.26 -6.66
N GLY A 191 40.04 -19.03 -6.79
CA GLY A 191 40.66 -18.54 -8.02
C GLY A 191 39.69 -18.02 -9.08
N ALA A 192 38.39 -18.12 -8.87
CA ALA A 192 37.42 -17.47 -9.74
C ALA A 192 37.43 -15.94 -9.60
N SER A 193 36.89 -15.28 -10.61
CA SER A 193 36.91 -13.83 -10.75
C SER A 193 35.54 -13.27 -11.11
N GLY A 194 35.38 -11.97 -10.84
CA GLY A 194 34.19 -11.22 -11.19
C GLY A 194 33.20 -11.04 -10.03
N PRO A 195 32.22 -10.13 -10.22
CA PRO A 195 31.22 -9.88 -9.20
C PRO A 195 30.17 -10.99 -9.16
N ILE A 196 29.79 -11.42 -7.96
CA ILE A 196 28.60 -12.24 -7.75
C ILE A 196 27.42 -11.29 -7.50
N PRO A 197 26.39 -11.29 -8.36
CA PRO A 197 25.19 -10.48 -8.15
C PRO A 197 24.24 -11.15 -7.14
N TYR A 198 23.73 -10.38 -6.18
CA TYR A 198 22.70 -10.78 -5.23
C TYR A 198 21.55 -9.76 -5.27
N ARG A 199 20.31 -10.22 -5.50
CA ARG A 199 19.14 -9.33 -5.56
C ARG A 199 18.56 -9.12 -4.16
N VAL A 200 18.42 -7.87 -3.75
CA VAL A 200 17.67 -7.48 -2.54
C VAL A 200 16.38 -6.79 -2.96
N ILE A 201 15.25 -7.23 -2.42
CA ILE A 201 13.95 -6.57 -2.56
C ILE A 201 13.71 -5.68 -1.36
N ILE A 202 13.24 -4.47 -1.61
CA ILE A 202 12.94 -3.44 -0.61
C ILE A 202 11.44 -3.18 -0.61
N LYS A 203 10.79 -3.24 0.55
CA LYS A 203 9.35 -2.97 0.73
C LYS A 203 9.11 -1.92 1.80
N ASN A 204 8.10 -1.08 1.60
CA ASN A 204 7.49 -0.30 2.68
C ASN A 204 6.39 -1.15 3.31
N THR A 205 6.47 -1.43 4.62
CA THR A 205 5.42 -2.18 5.33
C THR A 205 4.32 -1.29 5.89
N GLY A 206 4.43 0.03 5.79
CA GLY A 206 3.38 0.97 6.15
C GLY A 206 2.53 1.42 4.96
N PRO A 207 1.80 2.54 5.07
CA PRO A 207 1.09 3.17 3.96
C PRO A 207 2.05 3.94 3.03
N GLY A 208 1.58 4.20 1.82
CA GLY A 208 2.23 5.10 0.86
C GLY A 208 3.56 4.61 0.26
N ILE A 209 4.21 5.53 -0.46
CA ILE A 209 5.47 5.31 -1.17
C ILE A 209 6.63 5.89 -0.36
N MET A 210 7.68 5.10 -0.14
CA MET A 210 8.94 5.58 0.45
C MET A 210 10.03 5.74 -0.61
N SER A 211 10.96 6.66 -0.37
CA SER A 211 12.25 6.72 -1.08
C SER A 211 13.28 5.88 -0.32
N TRP A 212 14.13 5.14 -1.02
CA TRP A 212 15.18 4.31 -0.41
C TRP A 212 16.55 4.54 -1.06
N SER A 213 17.61 4.25 -0.31
CA SER A 213 18.99 4.19 -0.79
C SER A 213 19.74 2.98 -0.22
N ALA A 214 20.73 2.50 -0.95
CA ALA A 214 21.61 1.39 -0.59
C ALA A 214 23.07 1.84 -0.74
N THR A 215 23.79 1.89 0.39
CA THR A 215 25.15 2.42 0.48
C THR A 215 26.10 1.36 1.02
N PRO A 216 26.87 0.68 0.16
CA PRO A 216 27.92 -0.23 0.60
C PRO A 216 29.07 0.51 1.31
N ASN A 217 29.63 -0.08 2.37
CA ASN A 217 30.79 0.46 3.07
C ASN A 217 32.14 -0.15 2.65
N ASP A 218 32.13 -1.14 1.75
CA ASP A 218 33.33 -1.77 1.18
C ASP A 218 33.41 -1.59 -0.33
N THR A 219 34.62 -1.31 -0.83
CA THR A 219 34.89 -1.04 -2.25
C THR A 219 34.70 -2.24 -3.18
N ARG A 220 34.63 -3.45 -2.67
CA ARG A 220 34.31 -4.67 -3.43
C ARG A 220 32.82 -4.81 -3.69
N ILE A 221 31.98 -4.00 -3.06
CA ILE A 221 30.53 -4.09 -3.13
C ILE A 221 29.97 -2.87 -3.87
N THR A 222 29.07 -3.10 -4.82
CA THR A 222 28.32 -2.02 -5.49
C THR A 222 26.83 -2.34 -5.50
N ALA A 223 25.99 -1.32 -5.33
CA ALA A 223 24.53 -1.44 -5.38
C ALA A 223 23.99 -0.76 -6.65
N VAL A 224 23.22 -1.49 -7.47
CA VAL A 224 22.69 -0.97 -8.73
C VAL A 224 21.21 -1.39 -8.92
N PRO A 225 20.26 -0.45 -8.96
CA PRO A 225 20.41 0.97 -8.63
C PRO A 225 20.72 1.17 -7.12
N SER A 226 21.41 2.26 -6.77
CA SER A 226 21.73 2.58 -5.37
C SER A 226 20.61 3.34 -4.65
N SER A 227 19.52 3.67 -5.34
CA SER A 227 18.34 4.31 -4.76
C SER A 227 17.11 4.09 -5.64
N GLY A 228 15.93 4.36 -5.09
CA GLY A 228 14.66 4.28 -5.80
C GLY A 228 13.48 4.57 -4.89
N THR A 229 12.28 4.16 -5.32
CA THR A 229 11.07 4.19 -4.50
C THR A 229 10.54 2.76 -4.27
N ALA A 230 9.73 2.59 -3.25
CA ALA A 230 9.06 1.33 -2.95
C ALA A 230 7.75 1.58 -2.20
N SER A 231 6.73 0.75 -2.46
CA SER A 231 5.51 0.66 -1.64
C SER A 231 5.25 -0.80 -1.23
N ARG A 232 4.13 -1.06 -0.56
CA ARG A 232 3.72 -2.43 -0.19
C ARG A 232 3.52 -3.30 -1.44
N ASN A 233 2.83 -2.74 -2.44
CA ASN A 233 2.36 -3.45 -3.62
C ASN A 233 3.29 -3.27 -4.84
N ASN A 234 4.18 -2.27 -4.81
CA ASN A 234 5.24 -2.10 -5.79
C ASN A 234 6.63 -2.08 -5.12
N PRO A 235 7.22 -3.26 -4.83
CA PRO A 235 8.52 -3.34 -4.17
C PRO A 235 9.67 -2.79 -5.04
N GLY A 236 10.57 -2.04 -4.40
CA GLY A 236 11.86 -1.66 -5.00
C GLY A 236 12.83 -2.84 -5.05
N SER A 237 13.90 -2.73 -5.84
CA SER A 237 14.97 -3.73 -5.82
C SER A 237 16.33 -3.14 -6.18
N THR A 238 17.40 -3.70 -5.62
CA THR A 238 18.78 -3.43 -6.00
C THR A 238 19.56 -4.71 -6.22
N MET A 239 20.50 -4.69 -7.16
CA MET A 239 21.52 -5.73 -7.33
C MET A 239 22.78 -5.34 -6.55
N ILE A 240 23.13 -6.14 -5.56
CA ILE A 240 24.39 -6.05 -4.83
C ILE A 240 25.42 -6.90 -5.57
N ASN A 241 26.39 -6.26 -6.22
CA ASN A 241 27.47 -6.93 -6.96
C ASN A 241 28.71 -7.01 -6.08
N ILE A 242 29.19 -8.23 -5.82
CA ILE A 242 30.24 -8.53 -4.83
C ILE A 242 31.49 -9.05 -5.52
N ASN A 243 32.56 -8.26 -5.57
CA ASN A 243 33.84 -8.67 -6.16
C ASN A 243 34.61 -9.61 -5.24
N THR A 244 34.65 -10.89 -5.63
CA THR A 244 35.28 -11.97 -4.86
C THR A 244 36.73 -12.23 -5.24
N THR A 245 37.29 -11.45 -6.18
CA THR A 245 38.63 -11.68 -6.72
C THR A 245 39.70 -11.61 -5.62
N GLY A 246 40.53 -12.64 -5.56
CA GLY A 246 41.67 -12.72 -4.63
C GLY A 246 41.32 -12.94 -3.17
N LEU A 247 40.08 -13.35 -2.85
CA LEU A 247 39.70 -13.75 -1.50
C LEU A 247 40.29 -15.12 -1.13
N PRO A 248 40.73 -15.33 0.13
CA PRO A 248 41.29 -16.59 0.59
C PRO A 248 40.20 -17.66 0.79
N LEU A 249 40.61 -18.93 0.86
CA LEU A 249 39.73 -20.03 1.29
C LEU A 249 39.09 -19.74 2.65
N GLY A 250 37.83 -20.12 2.81
CA GLY A 250 37.03 -19.91 4.02
C GLY A 250 36.08 -18.71 3.90
N THR A 251 35.55 -18.28 5.04
CA THR A 251 34.60 -17.17 5.11
C THR A 251 35.33 -15.84 5.28
N THR A 252 35.06 -14.89 4.40
CA THR A 252 35.50 -13.50 4.51
C THR A 252 34.28 -12.59 4.68
N TYR A 253 34.26 -11.82 5.76
CA TYR A 253 33.34 -10.70 5.93
C TYR A 253 33.88 -9.49 5.16
N LEU A 254 33.09 -8.94 4.24
CA LEU A 254 33.50 -7.81 3.41
C LEU A 254 33.08 -6.46 3.99
N GLY A 255 32.00 -6.41 4.76
CA GLY A 255 31.39 -5.16 5.22
C GLY A 255 29.87 -5.25 5.20
N ASP A 256 29.23 -4.10 5.30
CA ASP A 256 27.77 -3.97 5.32
C ASP A 256 27.29 -3.11 4.15
N VAL A 257 26.04 -3.35 3.74
CA VAL A 257 25.27 -2.42 2.92
C VAL A 257 24.23 -1.74 3.80
N SER A 258 24.34 -0.43 3.94
CA SER A 258 23.39 0.39 4.68
C SER A 258 22.19 0.72 3.79
N PHE A 259 21.02 0.25 4.18
CA PHE A 259 19.75 0.56 3.52
C PHE A 259 18.99 1.60 4.32
N ALA A 260 18.84 2.80 3.76
CA ALA A 260 18.05 3.88 4.36
C ALA A 260 16.76 4.09 3.58
N ALA A 261 15.71 4.51 4.26
CA ALA A 261 14.44 4.90 3.68
C ALA A 261 13.84 6.13 4.36
N THR A 262 13.12 6.93 3.57
CA THR A 262 12.43 8.13 4.01
C THR A 262 11.04 8.26 3.40
N VAL A 263 10.14 8.90 4.14
CA VAL A 263 8.86 9.45 3.65
C VAL A 263 8.92 10.96 3.91
N ASP A 264 8.67 11.76 2.89
CA ASP A 264 8.81 13.23 2.92
C ASP A 264 10.15 13.74 3.45
N GLY A 265 11.22 12.99 3.16
CA GLY A 265 12.58 13.31 3.60
C GLY A 265 12.86 13.02 5.08
N GLN A 266 11.90 12.47 5.83
CA GLN A 266 12.11 12.01 7.21
C GLN A 266 12.41 10.51 7.24
N PRO A 267 13.41 10.06 8.03
CA PRO A 267 13.67 8.63 8.23
C PRO A 267 12.43 7.90 8.76
N ILE A 268 12.22 6.68 8.28
CA ILE A 268 11.13 5.82 8.72
C ILE A 268 11.63 4.73 9.69
N SER A 269 10.71 3.93 10.23
CA SER A 269 11.07 2.82 11.13
C SER A 269 11.99 1.80 10.43
N ASN A 270 12.90 1.19 11.21
CA ASN A 270 13.97 0.30 10.73
C ASN A 270 14.95 0.94 9.73
N SER A 271 15.00 2.26 9.60
CA SER A 271 15.96 2.95 8.72
C SER A 271 16.98 3.79 9.52
N PRO A 272 18.29 3.64 9.25
CA PRO A 272 18.89 2.67 8.33
C PRO A 272 18.89 1.23 8.91
N THR A 273 18.84 0.24 8.02
CA THR A 273 19.12 -1.18 8.31
C THR A 273 20.45 -1.57 7.67
N GLU A 274 21.34 -2.18 8.44
CA GLU A 274 22.63 -2.68 7.96
C GLU A 274 22.53 -4.17 7.59
N VAL A 275 22.97 -4.52 6.39
CA VAL A 275 22.99 -5.92 5.91
C VAL A 275 24.44 -6.38 5.74
N PRO A 276 24.95 -7.30 6.58
CA PRO A 276 26.31 -7.84 6.45
C PRO A 276 26.47 -8.67 5.19
N VAL A 277 27.66 -8.59 4.59
CA VAL A 277 28.05 -9.33 3.38
C VAL A 277 29.21 -10.27 3.67
N ASN A 278 28.94 -11.58 3.53
CA ASN A 278 29.90 -12.65 3.71
C ASN A 278 30.14 -13.40 2.40
N VAL A 279 31.41 -13.70 2.12
CA VAL A 279 31.82 -14.54 0.99
C VAL A 279 32.47 -15.80 1.52
N ILE A 280 31.97 -16.96 1.09
CA ILE A 280 32.56 -18.25 1.40
C ILE A 280 33.31 -18.74 0.16
N VAL A 281 34.64 -18.85 0.28
CA VAL A 281 35.50 -19.40 -0.78
C VAL A 281 35.82 -20.87 -0.48
N VAL A 282 35.48 -21.76 -1.40
CA VAL A 282 35.69 -23.22 -1.29
C VAL A 282 36.67 -23.70 -2.35
N GLU A 283 37.28 -24.87 -2.14
CA GLU A 283 38.23 -25.45 -3.11
C GLU A 283 37.55 -25.86 -4.42
N GLU A 284 36.36 -26.48 -4.35
CA GLU A 284 35.57 -26.89 -5.50
C GLU A 284 34.09 -26.57 -5.25
N LEU A 285 33.40 -26.01 -6.26
CA LEU A 285 31.97 -25.69 -6.18
C LEU A 285 31.16 -26.49 -7.22
N TYR A 286 30.34 -27.42 -6.74
CA TYR A 286 29.45 -28.21 -7.60
C TYR A 286 28.10 -27.52 -7.76
N LYS A 287 27.70 -27.20 -8.99
CA LYS A 287 26.36 -26.67 -9.32
C LYS A 287 25.50 -27.78 -9.91
N ALA A 288 24.44 -28.17 -9.19
CA ALA A 288 23.41 -29.05 -9.72
C ALA A 288 22.21 -28.21 -10.15
N PHE A 289 21.86 -28.26 -11.43
CA PHE A 289 20.66 -27.64 -11.96
C PHE A 289 19.56 -28.70 -12.02
N LEU A 290 18.51 -28.53 -11.21
CA LEU A 290 17.31 -29.35 -11.34
C LEU A 290 16.52 -28.88 -12.57
N PRO A 291 16.03 -29.79 -13.42
CA PRO A 291 15.14 -29.41 -14.50
C PRO A 291 13.84 -28.86 -13.91
N LEU A 292 13.45 -27.65 -14.34
CA LEU A 292 12.14 -27.09 -14.04
C LEU A 292 11.13 -27.78 -14.97
N VAL A 293 10.31 -28.68 -14.44
CA VAL A 293 9.15 -29.20 -15.16
C VAL A 293 8.03 -28.19 -14.98
N VAL A 294 7.69 -27.49 -16.05
CA VAL A 294 6.52 -26.59 -16.09
C VAL A 294 5.39 -27.43 -16.69
N GLU A 295 4.38 -27.77 -15.87
CA GLU A 295 3.11 -28.36 -16.33
C GLU A 295 2.12 -27.28 -16.77
#